data_AF-A0A0B2X019-F1
#
_entry.id   AF-A0A0B2X019-F1
#
_cell.length_a   1.000
_cell.length_b   1.000
_cell.length_c   1.000
_cell.angle_alpha   90.00
_cell.angle_beta   90.00
_cell.angle_gamma   90.00
#
_symmetry.space_group_name_H-M   'P 1'
#
loop_
_entity.id
_entity.type
_entity.pdbx_description
1 polymer ?
#
loop_
_entity_poly.entity_id
_entity_poly.type
_entity_poly.pdbx_seq_one_letter_code
_entity_poly.pdbx_strand_id
1 'polypeptide(L)'
;MPPRGSSIRGRGRPKGTTDRSQSTESASSEASDPFESSDDQAEAQEARGDADDASPPEKSIPKDLLTRILHEFFAKDSTRISRDANAAVGKYMDIFVREAIARAAVEKNAGFLEVEDLEKIAPQLLLDL
;
A
#
# COMPACT_ATOMS: atom_id res chain seq x y z
N MET A 1 -38.24 -62.33 -24.24
CA MET A 1 -39.06 -61.13 -23.97
C MET A 1 -38.19 -59.87 -24.17
N PRO A 2 -38.74 -58.77 -24.70
CA PRO A 2 -38.03 -57.61 -25.26
C PRO A 2 -38.18 -56.36 -24.32
N PRO A 3 -38.06 -55.08 -24.75
CA PRO A 3 -36.87 -54.32 -25.21
C PRO A 3 -36.81 -52.84 -24.68
N ARG A 4 -35.92 -52.01 -25.28
CA ARG A 4 -35.88 -50.52 -25.41
C ARG A 4 -35.15 -49.74 -24.30
N GLY A 5 -34.28 -48.76 -24.56
CA GLY A 5 -33.85 -48.08 -25.79
C GLY A 5 -34.46 -46.68 -25.95
N SER A 6 -33.62 -45.63 -25.88
CA SER A 6 -33.75 -44.35 -26.59
C SER A 6 -32.47 -43.53 -26.42
N SER A 7 -32.03 -42.63 -27.31
CA SER A 7 -31.76 -42.65 -28.75
C SER A 7 -31.13 -41.27 -29.08
N ILE A 8 -29.84 -41.28 -29.45
CA ILE A 8 -29.18 -40.54 -30.55
C ILE A 8 -29.29 -38.99 -30.66
N ARG A 9 -28.12 -38.37 -30.96
CA ARG A 9 -27.77 -37.29 -31.96
C ARG A 9 -27.10 -36.06 -31.30
N GLY A 10 -26.04 -35.45 -31.81
CA GLY A 10 -25.37 -35.52 -33.13
C GLY A 10 -23.85 -35.25 -33.00
N ARG A 11 -23.02 -35.74 -33.95
CA ARG A 11 -22.64 -35.10 -35.25
C ARG A 11 -21.64 -33.96 -34.98
N GLY A 12 -20.38 -33.93 -35.42
CA GLY A 12 -19.55 -34.79 -36.27
C GLY A 12 -18.20 -34.06 -36.46
N ARG A 13 -17.12 -34.84 -36.61
CA ARG A 13 -15.73 -34.47 -37.03
C ARG A 13 -15.69 -33.90 -38.47
N PRO A 14 -14.61 -33.29 -38.99
CA PRO A 14 -13.19 -33.78 -39.05
C PRO A 14 -12.14 -32.68 -38.71
N LYS A 15 -10.83 -32.85 -38.41
CA LYS A 15 -9.66 -33.66 -38.83
C LYS A 15 -8.98 -33.25 -40.16
N GLY A 16 -7.74 -32.76 -40.06
CA GLY A 16 -6.70 -32.61 -41.11
C GLY A 16 -5.55 -31.74 -40.56
N THR A 17 -4.48 -32.23 -39.92
CA THR A 17 -3.26 -32.97 -40.36
C THR A 17 -2.19 -32.13 -41.09
N THR A 18 -0.99 -32.06 -40.47
CA THR A 18 0.38 -32.15 -41.05
C THR A 18 0.85 -31.08 -42.05
N ASP A 19 2.11 -30.69 -42.21
CA ASP A 19 3.42 -30.85 -41.55
C ASP A 19 4.41 -30.04 -42.45
N ARG A 20 5.54 -29.61 -41.90
CA ARG A 20 6.86 -29.52 -42.55
C ARG A 20 7.18 -28.58 -43.74
N SER A 21 7.93 -27.53 -43.38
CA SER A 21 9.31 -27.16 -43.81
C SER A 21 9.72 -26.93 -45.28
N GLN A 22 10.68 -25.98 -45.37
CA GLN A 22 11.71 -25.73 -46.43
C GLN A 22 11.23 -24.97 -47.67
N SER A 23 11.97 -24.08 -48.33
CA SER A 23 13.20 -23.26 -48.15
C SER A 23 13.36 -22.50 -49.51
N THR A 24 14.34 -21.60 -49.62
CA THR A 24 14.94 -21.02 -50.85
C THR A 24 14.12 -19.95 -51.60
N GLU A 25 14.43 -18.65 -51.43
CA GLU A 25 15.47 -17.84 -52.13
C GLU A 25 15.04 -17.36 -53.53
N SER A 26 14.72 -16.06 -53.66
CA SER A 26 15.39 -15.08 -54.54
C SER A 26 14.47 -14.02 -55.17
N ALA A 27 14.80 -12.76 -54.83
CA ALA A 27 14.91 -11.58 -55.70
C ALA A 27 13.74 -10.58 -55.86
N SER A 28 14.15 -9.31 -55.73
CA SER A 28 13.59 -7.99 -56.10
C SER A 28 12.65 -7.31 -55.09
N SER A 29 13.17 -6.32 -54.33
CA SER A 29 13.10 -4.85 -54.60
C SER A 29 11.81 -4.27 -53.98
N GLU A 30 11.77 -3.31 -53.06
CA GLU A 30 12.61 -2.15 -52.76
C GLU A 30 12.53 -1.81 -51.26
N ALA A 31 13.61 -1.25 -50.72
CA ALA A 31 13.70 -0.78 -49.35
C ALA A 31 13.06 0.61 -49.21
N SER A 32 12.21 0.80 -48.20
CA SER A 32 11.79 2.13 -47.76
C SER A 32 12.74 2.60 -46.65
N ASP A 33 13.47 3.68 -46.93
CA ASP A 33 14.51 4.26 -46.08
C ASP A 33 13.90 4.91 -44.81
N PRO A 34 14.35 4.54 -43.59
CA PRO A 34 13.76 4.97 -42.32
C PRO A 34 14.11 6.38 -41.82
N PHE A 35 14.44 7.36 -42.68
CA PHE A 35 14.95 8.67 -42.25
C PHE A 35 14.33 9.93 -42.89
N GLU A 36 13.07 9.89 -43.33
CA GLU A 36 12.39 11.13 -43.72
C GLU A 36 11.66 11.77 -42.52
N SER A 37 12.37 12.68 -41.85
CA SER A 37 11.89 13.55 -40.79
C SER A 37 10.99 14.66 -41.36
N SER A 38 9.85 14.91 -40.72
CA SER A 38 9.20 16.22 -40.74
C SER A 38 8.54 16.50 -39.39
N ASP A 39 9.03 17.59 -38.81
CA ASP A 39 8.50 18.33 -37.66
C ASP A 39 6.97 18.42 -37.68
N ASP A 40 6.37 18.21 -36.50
CA ASP A 40 5.51 19.17 -35.78
C ASP A 40 4.58 18.35 -34.85
N GLN A 41 5.07 18.02 -33.66
CA GLN A 41 4.23 17.42 -32.62
C GLN A 41 4.56 18.05 -31.28
N ALA A 42 3.87 19.18 -31.05
CA ALA A 42 3.61 19.86 -29.79
C ALA A 42 4.25 19.20 -28.55
N GLU A 43 5.28 19.85 -28.02
CA GLU A 43 5.76 19.59 -26.67
C GLU A 43 4.61 19.86 -25.69
N ALA A 44 3.97 18.78 -25.23
CA ALA A 44 3.18 18.80 -24.02
C ALA A 44 4.15 19.03 -22.87
N GLN A 45 4.43 20.30 -22.61
CA GLN A 45 5.10 20.78 -21.42
C GLN A 45 4.19 20.43 -20.24
N GLU A 46 4.36 19.21 -19.70
CA GLU A 46 3.86 18.87 -18.38
C GLU A 46 4.58 19.81 -17.42
N ALA A 47 3.91 20.93 -17.13
CA ALA A 47 4.12 21.67 -15.91
C ALA A 47 3.87 20.67 -14.78
N ARG A 48 4.93 19.97 -14.38
CA ARG A 48 5.06 19.37 -13.06
C ARG A 48 5.00 20.56 -12.11
N GLY A 49 3.76 20.96 -11.80
CA GLY A 49 3.49 21.79 -10.67
C GLY A 49 4.20 21.12 -9.52
N ASP A 50 5.13 21.85 -8.93
CA ASP A 50 5.62 21.65 -7.59
C ASP A 50 4.39 21.80 -6.68
N ALA A 51 3.56 20.77 -6.68
CA ALA A 51 2.54 20.57 -5.69
C ALA A 51 3.35 20.19 -4.46
N ASP A 52 3.82 21.25 -3.80
CA ASP A 52 4.29 21.32 -2.43
C ASP A 52 3.85 20.04 -1.70
N ASP A 53 4.76 19.07 -1.62
CA ASP A 53 4.63 17.86 -0.80
C ASP A 53 4.68 18.34 0.66
N ALA A 54 3.70 19.14 1.02
CA ALA A 54 3.41 19.52 2.37
C ALA A 54 2.89 18.23 3.01
N SER A 55 3.85 17.40 3.45
CA SER A 55 3.61 16.28 4.34
C SER A 55 2.57 16.75 5.37
N PRO A 56 1.45 16.02 5.52
CA PRO A 56 0.38 16.46 6.41
C PRO A 56 1.01 16.73 7.77
N PRO A 57 0.62 17.81 8.47
CA PRO A 57 1.26 18.23 9.71
C PRO A 57 1.38 17.01 10.63
N GLU A 58 2.60 16.73 11.10
CA GLU A 58 2.85 15.59 11.97
C GLU A 58 1.86 15.65 13.12
N LYS A 59 0.91 14.71 13.15
CA LYS A 59 -0.07 14.57 14.22
C LYS A 59 0.70 14.13 15.46
N SER A 60 1.07 15.09 16.30
CA SER A 60 1.84 14.91 17.54
C SER A 60 1.16 15.69 18.67
N ILE A 61 1.38 15.25 19.90
CA ILE A 61 0.78 15.87 21.08
C ILE A 61 1.38 17.29 21.26
N PRO A 62 0.55 18.35 21.38
CA PRO A 62 1.05 19.69 21.64
C PRO A 62 1.89 19.74 22.92
N LYS A 63 3.07 20.37 22.85
CA LYS A 63 4.02 20.42 23.98
C LYS A 63 3.42 21.02 25.25
N ASP A 64 2.58 22.04 25.11
CA ASP A 64 1.95 22.70 26.26
C ASP A 64 0.94 21.78 26.95
N LEU A 65 0.22 20.96 26.18
CA LEU A 65 -0.69 19.96 26.72
C LEU A 65 0.08 18.88 27.48
N LEU A 66 1.15 18.36 26.89
CA LEU A 66 1.99 17.35 27.54
C LEU A 66 2.59 17.89 28.85
N THR A 67 3.08 19.13 28.83
CA THR A 67 3.60 19.80 30.02
C THR A 67 2.53 19.88 31.11
N ARG A 68 1.31 20.27 30.75
CA ARG A 68 0.20 20.34 31.71
C ARG A 68 -0.14 18.98 32.31
N ILE A 69 -0.19 17.93 31.49
CA ILE A 69 -0.43 16.55 31.97
C ILE A 69 0.66 16.16 32.96
N LEU A 70 1.94 16.34 32.62
CA LEU A 70 3.04 15.99 33.53
C LEU A 70 2.97 16.74 34.86
N HIS A 71 2.66 18.03 34.83
CA HIS A 71 2.53 18.85 36.03
C HIS A 71 1.37 18.45 36.94
N GLU A 72 0.29 17.89 36.38
CA GLU A 72 -0.84 17.35 37.16
C GLU A 72 -0.42 16.13 38.02
N PHE A 73 0.53 15.34 37.54
CA PHE A 73 0.98 14.11 38.21
C PHE A 73 2.28 14.27 39.02
N PHE A 74 2.89 15.46 39.05
CA PHE A 74 4.03 15.71 39.92
C PHE A 74 3.59 15.86 41.38
N ALA A 75 4.17 15.04 42.27
CA ALA A 75 3.85 15.11 43.70
C ALA A 75 4.26 16.43 44.40
N LYS A 76 5.11 17.24 43.76
CA LYS A 76 5.56 18.55 44.27
C LYS A 76 5.33 19.63 43.23
N ASP A 77 4.65 20.70 43.62
CA ASP A 77 4.34 21.85 42.76
C ASP A 77 5.58 22.59 42.23
N SER A 78 6.71 22.47 42.92
CA SER A 78 7.99 23.06 42.53
C SER A 78 8.74 22.25 41.47
N THR A 79 8.26 21.06 41.11
CA THR A 79 8.90 20.23 40.08
C THR A 79 8.85 20.94 38.74
N ARG A 80 9.97 20.95 38.01
CA ARG A 80 10.11 21.55 36.68
C ARG A 80 10.75 20.54 35.75
N ILE A 81 10.38 20.58 34.48
CA ILE A 81 10.95 19.76 33.42
C ILE A 81 11.75 20.65 32.48
N SER A 82 12.93 20.20 32.06
CA SER A 82 13.72 20.93 31.05
C SER A 82 13.06 20.82 29.68
N ARG A 83 13.39 21.76 28.78
CA ARG A 83 12.85 21.76 27.41
C ARG A 83 13.16 20.46 26.66
N ASP A 84 14.39 19.97 26.80
CA ASP A 84 14.84 18.75 26.11
C ASP A 84 14.20 17.50 26.69
N ALA A 85 14.03 17.43 28.02
CA ALA A 85 13.29 16.35 28.66
C ALA A 85 11.82 16.33 28.21
N ASN A 86 11.18 17.50 28.11
CA ASN A 86 9.81 17.58 27.60
C ASN A 86 9.70 17.13 26.14
N ALA A 87 10.69 17.47 25.30
CA ALA A 87 10.76 16.98 23.93
C ALA A 87 10.94 15.44 23.85
N ALA A 88 11.76 14.87 24.74
CA ALA A 88 11.95 13.42 24.83
C ALA A 88 10.67 12.70 25.28
N VAL A 89 9.96 13.23 26.29
CA VAL A 89 8.66 12.68 26.70
C VAL A 89 7.64 12.79 25.57
N GLY A 90 7.66 13.86 24.79
CA GLY A 90 6.81 14.00 23.60
C GLY A 90 7.03 12.88 22.60
N LYS A 91 8.30 12.57 22.27
CA LYS A 91 8.63 11.44 21.39
C LYS A 91 8.24 10.10 22.01
N TYR A 92 8.44 9.92 23.31
CA TYR A 92 8.02 8.71 24.03
C TYR A 92 6.51 8.49 23.93
N MET A 93 5.70 9.52 24.17
CA MET A 93 4.24 9.45 24.05
C MET A 93 3.78 9.20 22.60
N ASP A 94 4.44 9.83 21.62
CA ASP A 94 4.16 9.59 20.21
C ASP A 94 4.43 8.12 19.82
N ILE A 95 5.54 7.54 20.30
CA ILE A 95 5.88 6.13 20.06
C ILE A 95 4.87 5.22 20.77
N PHE A 96 4.56 5.49 22.03
CA PHE A 96 3.59 4.70 22.80
C PHE A 96 2.23 4.60 22.11
N VAL A 97 1.67 5.72 21.64
CA VAL A 97 0.38 5.74 20.94
C VAL A 97 0.45 5.01 19.60
N ARG A 98 1.54 5.18 18.85
CA ARG A 98 1.74 4.49 17.56
C ARG A 98 1.89 2.99 17.73
N GLU A 99 2.62 2.54 18.74
CA GLU A 99 2.76 1.13 19.09
C GLU A 99 1.42 0.52 19.51
N ALA A 100 0.64 1.22 20.33
CA ALA A 100 -0.70 0.77 20.72
C ALA A 100 -1.60 0.53 19.50
N ILE A 101 -1.62 1.49 18.55
CA ILE A 101 -2.40 1.38 17.32
C ILE A 101 -1.87 0.25 16.44
N ALA A 102 -0.55 0.15 16.26
CA ALA A 102 0.05 -0.86 15.40
C ALA A 102 -0.21 -2.28 15.92
N ARG A 103 -0.04 -2.50 17.24
CA ARG A 103 -0.27 -3.81 17.87
C ARG A 103 -1.75 -4.19 17.85
N ALA A 104 -2.65 -3.26 18.17
CA ALA A 104 -4.09 -3.50 18.07
C ALA A 104 -4.50 -3.83 16.62
N ALA A 105 -3.89 -3.17 15.62
CA ALA A 105 -4.17 -3.45 14.21
C ALA A 105 -3.70 -4.83 13.76
N VAL A 106 -2.67 -5.41 14.40
CA VAL A 106 -2.21 -6.78 14.14
C VAL A 106 -3.15 -7.80 14.80
N GLU A 107 -3.67 -7.49 16.00
CA GLU A 107 -4.58 -8.38 16.74
C GLU A 107 -6.00 -8.43 16.15
N LYS A 108 -6.38 -7.37 15.45
CA LYS A 108 -7.70 -7.23 14.84
C LYS A 108 -8.00 -8.31 13.79
N ASN A 109 -9.17 -8.93 13.91
CA ASN A 109 -9.63 -9.97 12.98
C ASN A 109 -10.21 -9.41 11.66
N ALA A 110 -11.04 -8.37 11.71
CA ALA A 110 -11.66 -7.72 10.54
C ALA A 110 -12.31 -6.38 10.95
N GLY A 111 -12.70 -5.53 9.99
CA GLY A 111 -13.54 -4.36 10.29
C GLY A 111 -12.81 -3.10 10.75
N PHE A 112 -13.19 -2.51 11.88
CA PHE A 112 -12.49 -1.38 12.52
C PHE A 112 -11.66 -1.87 13.72
N LEU A 113 -10.86 -1.00 14.34
CA LEU A 113 -10.22 -1.33 15.62
C LEU A 113 -11.28 -1.31 16.71
N GLU A 114 -11.41 -2.43 17.43
CA GLU A 114 -12.33 -2.56 18.55
C GLU A 114 -11.57 -2.48 19.88
N VAL A 115 -12.30 -2.34 20.99
CA VAL A 115 -11.69 -2.18 22.32
C VAL A 115 -10.99 -3.47 22.73
N GLU A 116 -11.57 -4.60 22.35
CA GLU A 116 -11.09 -5.95 22.59
C GLU A 116 -9.70 -6.18 21.97
N ASP A 117 -9.40 -5.58 20.82
CA ASP A 117 -8.08 -5.67 20.18
C ASP A 117 -7.00 -4.99 21.02
N LEU A 118 -7.34 -3.82 21.62
CA LEU A 118 -6.44 -3.08 22.50
C LEU A 118 -6.27 -3.80 23.85
N GLU A 119 -7.35 -4.34 24.42
CA GLU A 119 -7.31 -5.03 25.72
C GLU A 119 -6.41 -6.26 25.71
N LYS A 120 -6.40 -7.01 24.60
CA LYS A 120 -5.53 -8.18 24.45
C LYS A 120 -4.06 -7.82 24.43
N ILE A 121 -3.69 -6.69 23.82
CA ILE A 121 -2.28 -6.25 23.72
C ILE A 121 -1.84 -5.38 24.91
N ALA A 122 -2.78 -4.86 25.71
CA ALA A 122 -2.50 -3.93 26.80
C ALA A 122 -1.49 -4.47 27.83
N PRO A 123 -1.53 -5.74 28.28
CA PRO A 123 -0.56 -6.24 29.25
C PRO A 123 0.87 -6.16 28.72
N GLN A 124 1.12 -6.58 27.47
CA GLN A 124 2.46 -6.53 26.89
C GLN A 124 2.87 -5.09 26.54
N LEU A 125 1.93 -4.29 26.03
CA LEU A 125 2.19 -2.88 25.73
C LEU A 125 2.70 -2.13 26.96
N LEU A 126 2.09 -2.36 28.13
CA LEU A 126 2.50 -1.71 29.38
C LEU A 126 3.85 -2.21 29.93
N LEU A 127 4.30 -3.41 29.56
CA LEU A 127 5.56 -4.00 30.01
C LEU A 127 6.76 -3.64 29.12
N ASP A 128 6.52 -3.25 27.87
CA ASP A 128 7.57 -2.87 26.91
C ASP A 128 8.04 -1.42 27.06
N LEU A 129 7.40 -0.66 27.95
CA LEU A 129 7.55 0.80 28.16
C LEU A 129 8.28 1.15 29.43
#